data_AF-A0A8J4UME2-F1
#
_entry.id   AF-A0A8J4UME2-F1
#
_cell.length_a   1.000
_cell.length_b   1.000
_cell.length_c   1.000
_cell.angle_alpha   90.00
_cell.angle_beta   90.00
_cell.angle_gamma   90.00
#
_symmetry.space_group_name_H-M   'P 1'
#
loop_
_entity.id
_entity.type
_entity.pdbx_description
1 polymer ?
#
loop_
_entity_poly.entity_id
_entity_poly.type
_entity_poly.pdbx_seq_one_letter_code
_entity_poly.pdbx_strand_id
1 'polypeptide(L)'
;MASDHVLEAALEQMDDIIAGSKVMVEFTNGLTDLGSPVSAGSPLQVLQLAEELRLALELQDGEGRDTLRLQLPGSTAQTLREWLDKGMVNRQPCLNNETYQERLDRLEGDKESLVLQVSVLTEQVEAQGEKIRDLEASLEEHHHKLISTEEMLQQELLNRTSLETQKLDLMDEVSYLKLKLVSMDEDHNHVDKDDKQHKAEALLHELRALKAKVDDLEKEKSQYERKLKATKTEIAELQQRLASKDAEIESLQNRLLSRGTTNSDGLERDLEMQRLKIGMESLLAANDEKDRHIEELTALLAQYRKCKDVMMLSQ
;
A
#
# COMPACT_ATOMS: atom_id res chain seq x y z
N MET A 1 -28.28 -34.13 7.62
CA MET A 1 -29.49 -34.48 8.38
C MET A 1 -29.37 -35.80 9.15
N ALA A 2 -28.58 -36.80 8.71
CA ALA A 2 -28.39 -38.04 9.48
C ALA A 2 -27.41 -37.89 10.67
N SER A 3 -26.50 -36.91 10.64
CA SER A 3 -25.48 -36.73 11.69
C SER A 3 -26.01 -36.02 12.94
N ASP A 4 -26.95 -35.09 12.81
CA ASP A 4 -27.52 -34.37 13.97
C ASP A 4 -28.38 -35.29 14.82
N HIS A 5 -29.13 -36.19 14.19
CA HIS A 5 -30.02 -37.12 14.89
C HIS A 5 -29.27 -38.14 15.76
N VAL A 6 -28.01 -38.44 15.40
CA VAL A 6 -27.13 -39.33 16.18
C VAL A 6 -26.53 -38.60 17.37
N LEU A 7 -26.19 -37.32 17.21
CA LEU A 7 -25.69 -36.48 18.30
C LEU A 7 -26.80 -36.18 19.32
N GLU A 8 -28.01 -35.90 18.84
CA GLU A 8 -29.20 -35.67 19.67
C GLU A 8 -29.56 -36.92 20.49
N ALA A 9 -29.56 -38.10 19.86
CA ALA A 9 -29.79 -39.36 20.57
C ALA A 9 -28.70 -39.69 21.60
N ALA A 10 -27.45 -39.28 21.36
CA ALA A 10 -26.35 -39.49 22.30
C ALA A 10 -26.46 -38.59 23.54
N LEU A 11 -26.92 -37.35 23.37
CA LEU A 11 -27.15 -36.41 24.46
C LEU A 11 -28.35 -36.83 25.33
N GLU A 12 -29.45 -37.28 24.72
CA GLU A 12 -30.61 -37.81 25.44
C GLU A 12 -30.23 -39.05 26.28
N GLN A 13 -29.34 -39.90 25.76
CA GLN A 13 -28.85 -41.06 26.48
C GLN A 13 -27.96 -40.72 27.67
N MET A 14 -27.24 -39.58 27.64
CA MET A 14 -26.46 -39.09 28.78
C MET A 14 -27.35 -38.53 29.88
N ASP A 15 -28.42 -37.81 29.51
CA ASP A 15 -29.39 -37.27 30.47
C ASP A 15 -30.14 -38.38 31.20
N ASP A 16 -30.53 -39.47 30.51
CA ASP A 16 -31.19 -40.63 31.13
C ASP A 16 -30.32 -41.35 32.18
N ILE A 17 -28.99 -41.33 32.01
CA ILE A 17 -28.02 -41.92 32.96
C ILE A 17 -27.86 -41.00 34.18
N ILE A 18 -27.77 -39.69 33.97
CA ILE A 18 -27.64 -38.70 35.06
C ILE A 18 -28.93 -38.61 35.89
N ALA A 19 -30.09 -38.71 35.24
CA ALA A 19 -31.40 -38.72 35.90
C ALA A 19 -31.72 -40.02 36.65
N GLY A 20 -30.81 -41.01 36.65
CA GLY A 20 -30.98 -42.29 37.36
C GLY A 20 -32.09 -43.19 36.82
N SER A 21 -32.66 -42.86 35.65
CA SER A 21 -33.86 -43.53 35.12
C SER A 21 -33.56 -44.88 34.47
N LYS A 22 -32.29 -45.21 34.21
CA LYS A 22 -31.90 -46.42 33.46
C LYS A 22 -31.04 -47.45 34.22
N VAL A 23 -30.67 -47.18 35.47
CA VAL A 23 -29.79 -48.09 36.25
C VAL A 23 -30.42 -48.57 37.57
N MET A 24 -31.71 -48.29 37.80
CA MET A 24 -32.43 -48.75 39.00
C MET A 24 -33.30 -49.99 38.76
N VAL A 25 -32.76 -51.05 38.13
CA VAL A 25 -33.48 -52.33 37.97
C VAL A 25 -32.69 -53.56 38.43
N GLU A 26 -31.41 -53.49 38.82
CA GLU A 26 -30.66 -54.73 39.13
C GLU A 26 -29.94 -54.82 40.49
N PHE A 27 -30.08 -53.86 41.42
CA PHE A 27 -29.44 -54.01 42.76
C PHE A 27 -30.29 -53.57 43.97
N THR A 28 -31.59 -53.88 43.97
CA THR A 28 -32.47 -53.62 45.12
C THR A 28 -33.43 -54.80 45.36
N ASN A 29 -32.92 -55.89 45.92
CA ASN A 29 -33.75 -56.90 46.59
C ASN A 29 -33.15 -57.21 47.97
N GLY A 30 -33.59 -56.45 48.97
CA GLY A 30 -33.16 -56.64 50.35
C GLY A 30 -33.62 -55.54 51.31
N LEU A 31 -34.83 -55.00 51.16
CA LEU A 31 -35.44 -54.19 52.22
C LEU A 31 -36.93 -54.50 52.30
N THR A 32 -37.22 -55.62 52.96
CA THR A 32 -38.55 -55.95 53.48
C THR A 32 -38.99 -54.89 54.48
N ASP A 33 -40.03 -54.18 54.10
CA ASP A 33 -40.85 -53.25 54.87
C ASP A 33 -41.50 -53.97 56.07
N LEU A 34 -41.22 -53.49 57.28
CA LEU A 34 -41.79 -53.99 58.53
C LEU A 34 -43.00 -53.14 58.93
N GLY A 35 -44.17 -53.52 58.42
CA GLY A 35 -45.48 -53.13 58.97
C GLY A 35 -46.05 -54.24 59.87
N SER A 36 -46.12 -53.97 61.17
CA SER A 36 -46.96 -54.70 62.16
C SER A 36 -48.46 -54.34 61.91
N PRO A 37 -49.52 -55.13 62.28
CA PRO A 37 -49.65 -55.84 63.57
C PRO A 37 -50.45 -57.17 63.63
N VAL A 38 -50.39 -57.78 64.82
CA VAL A 38 -51.25 -58.86 65.39
C VAL A 38 -50.89 -60.32 65.04
N SER A 39 -50.07 -60.88 65.94
CA SER A 39 -50.29 -62.10 66.72
C SER A 39 -50.44 -63.46 66.03
N ALA A 40 -49.39 -64.28 66.17
CA ALA A 40 -49.56 -65.67 66.62
C ALA A 40 -48.27 -66.15 67.33
N GLY A 41 -48.30 -66.19 68.67
CA GLY A 41 -47.54 -67.18 69.45
C GLY A 41 -46.04 -66.99 69.62
N SER A 42 -45.54 -65.77 69.81
CA SER A 42 -44.14 -65.61 70.23
C SER A 42 -43.97 -66.01 71.71
N PRO A 43 -42.93 -66.77 72.08
CA PRO A 43 -42.62 -67.10 73.48
C PRO A 43 -42.50 -65.86 74.37
N LEU A 44 -42.14 -64.73 73.76
CA LEU A 44 -42.02 -63.41 74.39
C LEU A 44 -43.37 -62.87 74.89
N GLN A 45 -44.46 -63.10 74.17
CA GLN A 45 -45.79 -62.64 74.59
C GLN A 45 -46.28 -63.37 75.85
N VAL A 46 -46.00 -64.68 75.94
CA VAL A 46 -46.33 -65.49 77.12
C VAL A 46 -45.50 -65.05 78.33
N LEU A 47 -44.21 -64.76 78.12
CA LEU A 47 -43.33 -64.25 79.19
C LEU A 47 -43.75 -62.86 79.67
N GLN A 48 -44.15 -61.98 78.76
CA GLN A 48 -44.61 -60.63 79.08
C GLN A 48 -45.93 -60.65 79.86
N LEU A 49 -46.90 -61.47 79.44
CA LEU A 49 -48.15 -61.69 80.17
C LEU A 49 -47.91 -62.33 81.55
N ALA A 50 -46.94 -63.24 81.67
CA ALA A 50 -46.57 -63.83 82.97
C ALA A 50 -45.94 -62.79 83.92
N GLU A 51 -45.16 -61.84 83.38
CA GLU A 51 -44.55 -60.77 84.15
C GLU A 51 -45.58 -59.70 84.59
N GLU A 52 -46.53 -59.35 83.72
CA GLU A 52 -47.68 -58.51 84.06
C GLU A 52 -48.53 -59.14 85.18
N LEU A 53 -48.76 -60.45 85.11
CA LEU A 53 -49.52 -61.19 86.13
C LEU A 53 -48.74 -61.26 87.46
N ARG A 54 -47.41 -61.37 87.43
CA ARG A 54 -46.55 -61.30 88.62
C ARG A 54 -46.64 -59.93 89.29
N LEU A 55 -46.52 -58.85 88.52
CA LEU A 55 -46.60 -57.47 89.02
C LEU A 55 -47.99 -57.18 89.61
N ALA A 56 -49.07 -57.60 88.94
CA ALA A 56 -50.43 -57.44 89.44
C ALA A 56 -50.67 -58.17 90.78
N LEU A 57 -50.03 -59.32 91.00
CA LEU A 57 -50.07 -60.06 92.27
C LEU A 57 -49.19 -59.44 93.35
N GLU A 58 -48.06 -58.83 93.01
CA GLU A 58 -47.16 -58.15 93.96
C GLU A 58 -47.82 -56.89 94.58
N LEU A 59 -48.64 -56.17 93.81
CA LEU A 59 -49.35 -54.95 94.22
C LEU A 59 -50.65 -55.18 95.03
N GLN A 60 -51.08 -56.43 95.23
CA GLN A 60 -52.31 -56.78 95.96
C GLN A 60 -52.04 -57.20 97.42
N ASP A 61 -52.90 -56.75 98.34
CA ASP A 61 -52.89 -57.16 99.76
C ASP A 61 -53.36 -58.62 99.94
N GLY A 62 -53.07 -59.22 101.10
CA GLY A 62 -53.27 -60.65 101.38
C GLY A 62 -54.67 -61.19 101.02
N GLU A 63 -55.74 -60.45 101.33
CA GLU A 63 -57.12 -60.85 100.98
C GLU A 63 -57.40 -60.77 99.47
N GLY A 64 -56.79 -59.81 98.76
CA GLY A 64 -56.92 -59.62 97.31
C GLY A 64 -56.24 -60.72 96.50
N ARG A 65 -55.12 -61.25 97.01
CA ARG A 65 -54.43 -62.41 96.42
C ARG A 65 -55.28 -63.68 96.49
N ASP A 66 -56.02 -63.87 97.57
CA ASP A 66 -56.91 -65.02 97.73
C ASP A 66 -58.18 -64.90 96.87
N THR A 67 -58.68 -63.68 96.65
CA THR A 67 -59.78 -63.44 95.68
C THR A 67 -59.34 -63.70 94.24
N LEU A 68 -58.10 -63.35 93.87
CA LEU A 68 -57.53 -63.65 92.55
C LEU A 68 -57.24 -65.15 92.37
N ARG A 69 -56.83 -65.85 93.43
CA ARG A 69 -56.68 -67.32 93.42
C ARG A 69 -58.00 -68.05 93.25
N LEU A 70 -59.09 -67.53 93.82
CA LEU A 70 -60.44 -68.07 93.65
C LEU A 70 -60.99 -67.85 92.22
N GLN A 71 -60.52 -66.81 91.53
CA GLN A 71 -60.89 -66.53 90.13
C GLN A 71 -60.12 -67.38 89.11
N LEU A 72 -58.98 -67.97 89.49
CA LEU A 72 -58.23 -68.90 88.65
C LEU A 72 -58.85 -70.30 88.74
N PRO A 73 -59.29 -70.91 87.61
CA PRO A 73 -59.72 -72.30 87.60
C PRO A 73 -58.62 -73.21 88.18
N GLY A 74 -58.98 -74.06 89.15
CA GLY A 74 -58.00 -74.91 89.86
C GLY A 74 -57.19 -75.82 88.92
N SER A 75 -57.77 -76.20 87.78
CA SER A 75 -57.10 -76.93 86.70
C SER A 75 -55.94 -76.15 86.11
N THR A 76 -56.11 -74.87 85.80
CA THR A 76 -55.07 -73.99 85.23
C THR A 76 -53.89 -73.82 86.19
N ALA A 77 -54.16 -73.61 87.48
CA ALA A 77 -53.12 -73.49 88.50
C ALA A 77 -52.32 -74.79 88.68
N GLN A 78 -52.97 -75.94 88.49
CA GLN A 78 -52.31 -77.24 88.55
C GLN A 78 -51.46 -77.51 87.30
N THR A 79 -51.95 -77.17 86.10
CA THR A 79 -51.17 -77.29 84.86
C THR A 79 -49.92 -76.41 84.88
N LEU A 80 -50.01 -75.19 85.39
CA LEU A 80 -48.85 -74.31 85.54
C LEU A 80 -47.82 -74.83 86.55
N ARG A 81 -48.28 -75.42 87.67
CA ARG A 81 -47.40 -76.10 88.62
C ARG A 81 -46.71 -77.31 88.00
N GLU A 82 -47.45 -78.16 87.31
CA GLU A 82 -46.87 -79.31 86.62
C GLU A 82 -45.91 -78.90 85.50
N TRP A 83 -46.17 -77.78 84.82
CA TRP A 83 -45.28 -77.25 83.78
C TRP A 83 -43.98 -76.69 84.37
N LEU A 84 -44.05 -75.96 85.49
CA LEU A 84 -42.88 -75.51 86.25
C LEU A 84 -42.07 -76.68 86.81
N ASP A 85 -42.76 -77.69 87.36
CA ASP A 85 -42.13 -78.87 87.94
C ASP A 85 -41.50 -79.78 86.85
N LYS A 86 -42.10 -79.80 85.65
CA LYS A 86 -41.54 -80.43 84.44
C LYS A 86 -40.58 -79.53 83.65
N GLY A 87 -40.14 -78.40 84.19
CA GLY A 87 -39.27 -77.38 83.57
C GLY A 87 -37.84 -77.82 83.22
N MET A 88 -37.67 -79.01 82.66
CA MET A 88 -36.47 -79.54 81.99
C MET A 88 -36.41 -79.13 80.51
N VAL A 89 -36.87 -77.93 80.15
CA VAL A 89 -36.93 -77.51 78.74
C VAL A 89 -36.16 -76.22 78.52
N ASN A 90 -34.82 -76.31 78.64
CA ASN A 90 -33.90 -75.82 77.60
C ASN A 90 -32.41 -76.17 77.88
N ARG A 91 -32.09 -77.39 78.35
CA ARG A 91 -30.71 -77.90 78.22
C ARG A 91 -30.67 -78.88 77.06
N GLN A 92 -30.49 -78.38 75.86
CA GLN A 92 -30.10 -79.20 74.72
C GLN A 92 -28.73 -79.82 75.05
N PRO A 93 -28.62 -81.13 75.32
CA PRO A 93 -27.33 -81.76 75.54
C PRO A 93 -26.68 -81.85 74.17
N CYS A 94 -25.64 -81.06 73.95
CA CYS A 94 -24.70 -81.35 72.88
C CYS A 94 -24.27 -82.82 73.05
N LEU A 95 -24.31 -83.61 71.97
CA LEU A 95 -24.05 -85.06 71.96
C LEU A 95 -22.61 -85.48 72.30
N ASN A 96 -21.79 -84.54 72.80
CA ASN A 96 -20.51 -84.84 73.40
C ASN A 96 -20.62 -84.50 74.88
N ASN A 97 -20.21 -85.42 75.76
CA ASN A 97 -20.06 -85.18 77.20
C ASN A 97 -18.90 -84.20 77.46
N GLU A 98 -18.94 -83.03 76.82
CA GLU A 98 -18.01 -81.93 77.05
C GLU A 98 -18.34 -81.29 78.38
N THR A 99 -17.32 -81.15 79.20
CA THR A 99 -17.40 -80.34 80.40
C THR A 99 -17.63 -78.88 80.01
N TYR A 100 -18.32 -78.11 80.87
CA TYR A 100 -18.55 -76.69 80.61
C TYR A 100 -17.26 -75.93 80.31
N GLN A 101 -16.14 -76.35 80.91
CA GLN A 101 -14.83 -75.78 80.67
C GLN A 101 -14.36 -76.01 79.23
N GLU A 102 -14.41 -77.24 78.72
CA GLU A 102 -13.99 -77.55 77.33
C GLU A 102 -14.82 -76.80 76.28
N ARG A 103 -16.12 -76.61 76.53
CA ARG A 103 -16.97 -75.80 75.64
C ARG A 103 -16.62 -74.31 75.70
N LEU A 104 -16.23 -73.81 76.88
CA LEU A 104 -15.78 -72.43 77.04
C LEU A 104 -14.47 -72.22 76.30
N ASP A 105 -13.49 -73.10 76.50
CA ASP A 105 -12.17 -73.05 75.87
C ASP A 105 -12.28 -73.10 74.33
N ARG A 106 -13.17 -73.95 73.78
CA ARG A 106 -13.45 -73.96 72.32
C ARG A 106 -14.04 -72.64 71.84
N LEU A 107 -15.08 -72.14 72.51
CA LEU A 107 -15.72 -70.89 72.11
C LEU A 107 -14.77 -69.69 72.23
N GLU A 108 -13.87 -69.71 73.20
CA GLU A 108 -12.82 -68.72 73.36
C GLU A 108 -11.80 -68.80 72.21
N GLY A 109 -11.38 -70.01 71.81
CA GLY A 109 -10.56 -70.22 70.62
C GLY A 109 -11.24 -69.80 69.31
N ASP A 110 -12.53 -70.12 69.14
CA ASP A 110 -13.31 -69.69 67.98
C ASP A 110 -13.44 -68.16 67.94
N LYS A 111 -13.66 -67.51 69.10
CA LYS A 111 -13.69 -66.05 69.23
C LYS A 111 -12.34 -65.44 68.85
N GLU A 112 -11.23 -65.98 69.34
CA GLU A 112 -9.88 -65.50 68.98
C GLU A 112 -9.60 -65.65 67.48
N SER A 113 -9.99 -66.77 66.87
CA SER A 113 -9.87 -67.00 65.43
C SER A 113 -10.69 -65.98 64.63
N LEU A 114 -11.93 -65.73 65.06
CA LEU A 114 -12.83 -64.78 64.40
C LEU A 114 -12.34 -63.33 64.55
N VAL A 115 -11.78 -62.99 65.71
CA VAL A 115 -11.11 -61.70 65.92
C VAL A 115 -9.94 -61.53 64.95
N LEU A 116 -9.09 -62.55 64.76
CA LEU A 116 -8.01 -62.48 63.80
C LEU A 116 -8.52 -62.32 62.36
N GLN A 117 -9.58 -63.02 61.98
CA GLN A 117 -10.19 -62.88 60.65
C GLN A 117 -10.74 -61.48 60.43
N VAL A 118 -11.42 -60.90 61.43
CA VAL A 118 -11.91 -59.51 61.38
C VAL A 118 -10.74 -58.54 61.29
N SER A 119 -9.64 -58.75 62.01
CA SER A 119 -8.44 -57.91 61.90
C SER A 119 -7.85 -57.94 60.49
N VAL A 120 -7.67 -59.12 59.89
CA VAL A 120 -7.15 -59.26 58.52
C VAL A 120 -8.07 -58.57 57.50
N LEU A 121 -9.39 -58.76 57.62
CA LEU A 121 -10.35 -58.08 56.74
C LEU A 121 -10.32 -56.57 56.93
N THR A 122 -10.14 -56.09 58.16
CA THR A 122 -10.01 -54.66 58.46
C THR A 122 -8.78 -54.07 57.78
N GLU A 123 -7.61 -54.70 57.93
CA GLU A 123 -6.38 -54.28 57.26
C GLU A 123 -6.52 -54.30 55.73
N GLN A 124 -7.22 -55.30 55.17
CA GLN A 124 -7.48 -55.38 53.73
C GLN A 124 -8.37 -54.25 53.23
N VAL A 125 -9.44 -53.92 53.95
CA VAL A 125 -10.33 -52.80 53.61
C VAL A 125 -9.58 -51.47 53.73
N GLU A 126 -8.74 -51.31 54.76
CA GLU A 126 -7.89 -50.12 54.91
C GLU A 126 -6.89 -49.97 53.75
N ALA A 127 -6.20 -51.06 53.37
CA ALA A 127 -5.27 -51.05 52.23
C ALA A 127 -5.96 -50.78 50.89
N GLN A 128 -7.17 -51.31 50.70
CA GLN A 128 -7.99 -50.97 49.52
C GLN A 128 -8.44 -49.52 49.55
N GLY A 129 -8.80 -48.98 50.72
CA GLY A 129 -9.13 -47.57 50.91
C GLY A 129 -7.97 -46.64 50.56
N GLU A 130 -6.74 -46.98 50.97
CA GLU A 130 -5.54 -46.24 50.53
C GLU A 130 -5.34 -46.33 49.02
N LYS A 131 -5.52 -47.52 48.43
CA LYS A 131 -5.37 -47.67 46.98
C LYS A 131 -6.37 -46.84 46.19
N ILE A 132 -7.60 -46.71 46.67
CA ILE A 132 -8.62 -45.85 46.08
C ILE A 132 -8.18 -44.38 46.18
N ARG A 133 -7.75 -43.94 47.36
CA ARG A 133 -7.25 -42.56 47.55
C ARG A 133 -6.09 -42.21 46.62
N ASP A 134 -5.12 -43.12 46.46
CA ASP A 134 -3.99 -42.92 45.55
C ASP A 134 -4.45 -42.78 44.08
N LEU A 135 -5.43 -43.58 43.67
CA LEU A 135 -5.98 -43.52 42.31
C LEU A 135 -6.79 -42.24 42.09
N GLU A 136 -7.58 -41.81 43.07
CA GLU A 136 -8.31 -40.55 43.05
C GLU A 136 -7.34 -39.36 42.94
N ALA A 137 -6.28 -39.32 43.76
CA ALA A 137 -5.26 -38.27 43.70
C ALA A 137 -4.54 -38.23 42.34
N SER A 138 -4.19 -39.40 41.79
CA SER A 138 -3.58 -39.50 40.46
C SER A 138 -4.54 -39.02 39.36
N LEU A 139 -5.81 -39.38 39.44
CA LEU A 139 -6.84 -38.93 38.50
C LEU A 139 -7.01 -37.41 38.54
N GLU A 140 -7.06 -36.82 39.73
CA GLU A 140 -7.13 -35.36 39.92
C GLU A 140 -5.89 -34.66 39.34
N GLU A 141 -4.69 -35.19 39.55
CA GLU A 141 -3.47 -34.63 38.96
C GLU A 141 -3.50 -34.67 37.43
N HIS A 142 -3.95 -35.78 36.85
CA HIS A 142 -4.13 -35.89 35.40
C HIS A 142 -5.19 -34.93 34.87
N HIS A 143 -6.28 -34.72 35.61
CA HIS A 143 -7.31 -33.75 35.26
C HIS A 143 -6.77 -32.32 35.26
N HIS A 144 -5.99 -31.93 36.28
CA HIS A 144 -5.34 -30.61 36.31
C HIS A 144 -4.34 -30.42 35.16
N LYS A 145 -3.54 -31.45 34.85
CA LYS A 145 -2.62 -31.42 33.69
C LYS A 145 -3.38 -31.25 32.39
N LEU A 146 -4.50 -31.95 32.21
CA LEU A 146 -5.35 -31.83 31.02
C LEU A 146 -5.84 -30.39 30.86
N ILE A 147 -6.43 -29.81 31.91
CA ILE A 147 -6.92 -28.42 31.91
C ILE A 147 -5.79 -27.45 31.58
N SER A 148 -4.63 -27.59 32.24
CA SER A 148 -3.47 -26.70 31.99
C SER A 148 -2.98 -26.77 30.54
N THR A 149 -2.93 -27.97 29.95
CA THR A 149 -2.54 -28.12 28.54
C THR A 149 -3.60 -27.60 27.58
N GLU A 150 -4.88 -27.70 27.93
CA GLU A 150 -5.99 -27.17 27.15
C GLU A 150 -5.97 -25.63 27.15
N GLU A 151 -5.78 -25.01 28.31
CA GLU A 151 -5.65 -23.55 28.44
C GLU A 151 -4.45 -23.02 27.63
N MET A 152 -3.30 -23.70 27.70
CA MET A 152 -2.11 -23.34 26.90
C MET A 152 -2.41 -23.42 25.40
N LEU A 153 -3.10 -24.48 24.95
CA LEU A 153 -3.46 -24.66 23.54
C LEU A 153 -4.45 -23.59 23.07
N GLN A 154 -5.45 -23.25 23.89
CA GLN A 154 -6.41 -22.18 23.58
C GLN A 154 -5.70 -20.84 23.44
N GLN A 155 -4.77 -20.52 24.34
CA GLN A 155 -3.98 -19.29 24.25
C GLN A 155 -3.10 -19.26 23.00
N GLU A 156 -2.45 -20.37 22.66
CA GLU A 156 -1.64 -20.47 21.45
C GLU A 156 -2.49 -20.31 20.18
N LEU A 157 -3.70 -20.87 20.16
CA LEU A 157 -4.64 -20.71 19.05
C LEU A 157 -5.02 -19.24 18.86
N LEU A 158 -5.35 -18.52 19.94
CA LEU A 158 -5.66 -17.09 19.90
C LEU A 158 -4.46 -16.26 19.39
N ASN A 159 -3.27 -16.54 19.91
CA ASN A 159 -2.04 -15.89 19.47
C ASN A 159 -1.76 -16.15 17.99
N ARG A 160 -1.90 -17.40 17.54
CA ARG A 160 -1.72 -17.79 16.14
C ARG A 160 -2.70 -17.08 15.22
N THR A 161 -3.98 -17.03 15.59
CA THR A 161 -5.01 -16.31 14.83
C THR A 161 -4.67 -14.82 14.75
N SER A 162 -4.27 -14.18 15.86
CA SER A 162 -3.88 -12.76 15.84
C SER A 162 -2.67 -12.48 14.94
N LEU A 163 -1.65 -13.33 14.99
CA LEU A 163 -0.45 -13.20 14.15
C LEU A 163 -0.77 -13.43 12.66
N GLU A 164 -1.66 -14.37 12.36
CA GLU A 164 -2.12 -14.63 10.99
C GLU A 164 -2.90 -13.44 10.42
N THR A 165 -3.78 -12.82 11.22
CA THR A 165 -4.46 -11.57 10.83
C THR A 165 -3.44 -10.46 10.56
N GLN A 166 -2.50 -10.20 11.47
CA GLN A 166 -1.49 -9.15 11.28
C GLN A 166 -0.61 -9.40 10.03
N LYS A 167 -0.29 -10.67 9.74
CA LYS A 167 0.45 -11.04 8.53
C LYS A 167 -0.33 -10.71 7.27
N LEU A 168 -1.64 -10.97 7.24
CA LEU A 168 -2.49 -10.64 6.11
C LEU A 168 -2.56 -9.12 5.91
N ASP A 169 -2.74 -8.34 6.97
CA ASP A 169 -2.75 -6.87 6.90
C ASP A 169 -1.43 -6.31 6.33
N LEU A 170 -0.29 -6.87 6.76
CA LEU A 170 1.01 -6.49 6.21
C LEU A 170 1.18 -6.92 4.75
N MET A 171 0.65 -8.07 4.35
CA MET A 171 0.66 -8.50 2.95
C MET A 171 -0.18 -7.57 2.07
N ASP A 172 -1.31 -7.08 2.59
CA ASP A 172 -2.16 -6.11 1.91
C ASP A 172 -1.46 -4.75 1.77
N GLU A 173 -0.81 -4.24 2.83
CA GLU A 173 -0.03 -2.99 2.78
C GLU A 173 1.15 -3.11 1.81
N VAL A 174 1.89 -4.23 1.83
CA VAL A 174 2.98 -4.47 0.86
C VAL A 174 2.45 -4.50 -0.57
N SER A 175 1.27 -5.09 -0.79
CA SER A 175 0.64 -5.12 -2.11
C SER A 175 0.19 -3.73 -2.56
N TYR A 176 -0.38 -2.94 -1.65
CA TYR A 176 -0.74 -1.55 -1.90
C TYR A 176 0.49 -0.69 -2.24
N LEU A 177 1.57 -0.79 -1.45
CA LEU A 177 2.80 -0.06 -1.70
C LEU A 177 3.46 -0.45 -3.03
N LYS A 178 3.40 -1.74 -3.42
CA LYS A 178 3.86 -2.20 -4.74
C LYS A 178 3.06 -1.57 -5.87
N LEU A 179 1.73 -1.54 -5.77
CA LEU A 179 0.87 -0.89 -6.78
C LEU A 179 1.17 0.61 -6.87
N LYS A 180 1.34 1.27 -5.73
CA LYS A 180 1.70 2.70 -5.69
C LYS A 180 3.07 2.97 -6.32
N LEU A 181 4.06 2.10 -6.05
CA LEU A 181 5.38 2.22 -6.68
C LEU A 181 5.30 2.07 -8.20
N VAL A 182 4.56 1.05 -8.69
CA VAL A 182 4.35 0.84 -10.13
C VAL A 182 3.63 2.05 -10.75
N SER A 183 2.57 2.56 -10.12
CA SER A 183 1.88 3.77 -10.58
C SER A 183 2.81 4.98 -10.64
N MET A 184 3.64 5.19 -9.63
CA MET A 184 4.62 6.29 -9.63
C MET A 184 5.70 6.11 -10.70
N ASP A 185 6.18 4.88 -10.93
CA ASP A 185 7.15 4.57 -11.98
C ASP A 185 6.54 4.75 -13.38
N GLU A 186 5.28 4.38 -13.58
CA GLU A 186 4.54 4.60 -14.84
C GLU A 186 4.35 6.10 -15.10
N ASP A 187 3.87 6.86 -14.12
CA ASP A 187 3.69 8.31 -14.22
C ASP A 187 5.03 9.01 -14.48
N HIS A 188 6.09 8.64 -13.76
CA HIS A 188 7.41 9.23 -13.94
C HIS A 188 7.98 8.91 -15.33
N ASN A 189 7.87 7.66 -15.79
CA ASN A 189 8.35 7.26 -17.11
C ASN A 189 7.55 7.92 -18.24
N HIS A 190 6.23 8.07 -18.10
CA HIS A 190 5.40 8.74 -19.10
C HIS A 190 5.73 10.22 -19.19
N VAL A 191 5.73 10.93 -18.07
CA VAL A 191 6.02 12.38 -18.04
C VAL A 191 7.43 12.67 -18.53
N ASP A 192 8.44 11.94 -18.07
CA ASP A 192 9.83 12.18 -18.46
C ASP A 192 10.09 11.84 -19.94
N LYS A 193 9.46 10.78 -20.48
CA LYS A 193 9.56 10.45 -21.92
C LYS A 193 8.82 11.47 -22.77
N ASP A 194 7.60 11.83 -22.41
CA ASP A 194 6.79 12.77 -23.18
C ASP A 194 7.43 14.16 -23.19
N ASP A 195 7.93 14.65 -22.05
CA ASP A 195 8.62 15.95 -21.98
C ASP A 195 9.93 15.95 -22.78
N LYS A 196 10.73 14.88 -22.69
CA LYS A 196 11.96 14.74 -23.49
C LYS A 196 11.64 14.66 -24.98
N GLN A 197 10.60 13.93 -25.36
CA GLN A 197 10.15 13.79 -26.74
C GLN A 197 9.66 15.13 -27.29
N HIS A 198 8.79 15.85 -26.57
CA HIS A 198 8.32 17.18 -26.97
C HIS A 198 9.48 18.17 -27.11
N LYS A 199 10.44 18.15 -26.19
CA LYS A 199 11.64 19.00 -26.26
C LYS A 199 12.52 18.65 -27.47
N ALA A 200 12.70 17.36 -27.75
CA ALA A 200 13.44 16.90 -28.93
C ALA A 200 12.72 17.31 -30.23
N GLU A 201 11.40 17.19 -30.30
CA GLU A 201 10.59 17.60 -31.43
C GLU A 201 10.64 19.13 -31.65
N ALA A 202 10.58 19.92 -30.58
CA ALA A 202 10.73 21.37 -30.64
C ALA A 202 12.10 21.78 -31.20
N LEU A 203 13.19 21.17 -30.71
CA LEU A 203 14.54 21.41 -31.21
C LEU A 203 14.70 20.98 -32.68
N LEU A 204 14.10 19.85 -33.08
CA LEU A 204 14.09 19.42 -34.47
C LEU A 204 13.34 20.41 -35.37
N HIS A 205 12.22 20.96 -34.90
CA HIS A 205 11.49 21.98 -35.63
C HIS A 205 12.33 23.26 -35.79
N GLU A 206 13.00 23.71 -34.73
CA GLU A 206 13.89 24.87 -34.77
C GLU A 206 15.08 24.65 -35.72
N LEU A 207 15.70 23.47 -35.68
CA LEU A 207 16.76 23.10 -36.62
C LEU A 207 16.28 23.12 -38.08
N ARG A 208 15.05 22.66 -38.37
CA ARG A 208 14.48 22.76 -39.72
C ARG A 208 14.26 24.20 -40.14
N ALA A 209 13.75 25.05 -39.25
CA ALA A 209 13.55 26.47 -39.53
C ALA A 209 14.88 27.20 -39.79
N LEU A 210 15.89 26.93 -38.98
CA LEU A 210 17.24 27.47 -39.17
C LEU A 210 17.85 26.99 -40.49
N LYS A 211 17.70 25.71 -40.82
CA LYS A 211 18.16 25.16 -42.10
C LYS A 211 17.52 25.86 -43.29
N ALA A 212 16.20 26.05 -43.28
CA ALA A 212 15.50 26.79 -44.33
C ALA A 212 16.02 28.23 -44.46
N LYS A 213 16.26 28.90 -43.33
CA LYS A 213 16.84 30.25 -43.33
C LYS A 213 18.27 30.29 -43.90
N VAL A 214 19.08 29.28 -43.61
CA VAL A 214 20.43 29.14 -44.20
C VAL A 214 20.32 28.94 -45.71
N ASP A 215 19.46 28.04 -46.18
CA ASP A 215 19.25 27.79 -47.61
C ASP A 215 18.81 29.07 -48.35
N ASP A 216 17.94 29.90 -47.74
CA ASP A 216 17.51 31.17 -48.32
C ASP A 216 18.63 32.21 -48.34
N LEU A 217 19.43 32.33 -47.28
CA LEU A 217 20.62 33.19 -47.27
C LEU A 217 21.67 32.74 -48.29
N GLU A 218 21.84 31.45 -48.51
CA GLU A 218 22.74 30.92 -49.54
C GLU A 218 22.27 31.26 -50.96
N LYS A 219 20.94 31.24 -51.21
CA LYS A 219 20.35 31.70 -52.47
C LYS A 219 20.58 33.20 -52.67
N GLU A 220 20.34 34.02 -51.65
CA GLU A 220 20.59 35.46 -51.69
C GLU A 220 22.06 35.76 -51.95
N LYS A 221 22.98 35.11 -51.22
CA LYS A 221 24.42 35.24 -51.43
C LYS A 221 24.80 34.90 -52.87
N SER A 222 24.32 33.78 -53.40
CA SER A 222 24.55 33.37 -54.78
C SER A 222 23.99 34.39 -55.79
N GLN A 223 22.86 35.02 -55.48
CA GLN A 223 22.29 36.09 -56.31
C GLN A 223 23.18 37.34 -56.31
N TYR A 224 23.67 37.77 -55.13
CA TYR A 224 24.58 38.90 -55.02
C TYR A 224 25.91 38.64 -55.72
N GLU A 225 26.46 37.42 -55.64
CA GLU A 225 27.68 37.03 -56.35
C GLU A 225 27.50 37.11 -57.88
N ARG A 226 26.36 36.65 -58.41
CA ARG A 226 26.05 36.79 -59.85
C ARG A 226 25.93 38.26 -60.27
N LYS A 227 25.22 39.08 -59.48
CA LYS A 227 25.10 40.53 -59.73
C LYS A 227 26.47 41.19 -59.72
N LEU A 228 27.31 40.89 -58.73
CA LEU A 228 28.67 41.42 -58.64
C LEU A 228 29.52 41.03 -59.85
N LYS A 229 29.39 39.78 -60.33
CA LYS A 229 30.11 39.34 -61.54
C LYS A 229 29.64 40.10 -62.78
N ALA A 230 28.33 40.29 -62.94
CA ALA A 230 27.75 41.04 -64.05
C ALA A 230 28.18 42.52 -64.04
N THR A 231 28.17 43.19 -62.88
CA THR A 231 28.63 44.59 -62.79
C THR A 231 30.13 44.71 -63.03
N LYS A 232 30.94 43.72 -62.61
CA LYS A 232 32.37 43.68 -62.93
C LYS A 232 32.63 43.56 -64.43
N THR A 233 31.87 42.73 -65.15
CA THR A 233 32.01 42.61 -66.61
C THR A 233 31.59 43.88 -67.32
N GLU A 234 30.49 44.51 -66.90
CA GLU A 234 30.02 45.78 -67.47
C GLU A 234 31.04 46.91 -67.26
N ILE A 235 31.65 47.01 -66.07
CA ILE A 235 32.73 47.96 -65.82
C ILE A 235 33.92 47.72 -66.77
N ALA A 236 34.32 46.47 -66.99
CA ALA A 236 35.41 46.14 -67.91
C ALA A 236 35.07 46.51 -69.37
N GLU A 237 33.84 46.27 -69.82
CA GLU A 237 33.36 46.67 -71.15
C GLU A 237 33.35 48.20 -71.32
N LEU A 238 32.86 48.94 -70.32
CA LEU A 238 32.89 50.40 -70.33
C LEU A 238 34.33 50.94 -70.34
N GLN A 239 35.24 50.35 -69.58
CA GLN A 239 36.67 50.70 -69.59
C GLN A 239 37.30 50.45 -70.97
N GLN A 240 36.99 49.33 -71.63
CA GLN A 240 37.46 49.05 -72.99
C GLN A 240 36.92 50.06 -74.00
N ARG A 241 35.64 50.43 -73.91
CA ARG A 241 35.01 51.42 -74.79
C ARG A 241 35.60 52.81 -74.59
N LEU A 242 35.87 53.19 -73.34
CA LEU A 242 36.58 54.42 -72.99
C LEU A 242 37.96 54.44 -73.65
N ALA A 243 38.77 53.39 -73.45
CA ALA A 243 40.11 53.29 -74.06
C ALA A 243 40.07 53.35 -75.60
N SER A 244 39.09 52.71 -76.24
CA SER A 244 38.92 52.80 -77.70
C SER A 244 38.56 54.21 -78.16
N LYS A 245 37.75 54.94 -77.38
CA LYS A 245 37.38 56.32 -77.69
C LYS A 245 38.54 57.27 -77.44
N ASP A 246 39.34 57.05 -76.39
CA ASP A 246 40.56 57.80 -76.14
C ASP A 246 41.56 57.64 -77.30
N ALA A 247 41.76 56.40 -77.79
CA ALA A 247 42.60 56.15 -78.96
C ALA A 247 42.07 56.79 -80.26
N GLU A 248 40.74 56.83 -80.45
CA GLU A 248 40.11 57.54 -81.57
C GLU A 248 40.33 59.05 -81.46
N ILE A 249 40.19 59.62 -80.27
CA ILE A 249 40.48 61.02 -79.97
C ILE A 249 41.94 61.33 -80.29
N GLU A 250 42.90 60.53 -79.81
CA GLU A 250 44.32 60.71 -80.14
C GLU A 250 44.59 60.66 -81.64
N SER A 251 43.98 59.72 -82.37
CA SER A 251 44.10 59.63 -83.84
C SER A 251 43.54 60.87 -84.54
N LEU A 252 42.37 61.36 -84.11
CA LEU A 252 41.76 62.58 -84.65
C LEU A 252 42.61 63.82 -84.32
N GLN A 253 43.15 63.92 -83.11
CA GLN A 253 44.10 64.97 -82.72
C GLN A 253 45.34 64.95 -83.62
N ASN A 254 45.93 63.77 -83.86
CA ASN A 254 47.06 63.62 -84.78
C ASN A 254 46.72 64.04 -86.22
N ARG A 255 45.54 63.66 -86.73
CA ARG A 255 45.07 64.08 -88.07
C ARG A 255 44.86 65.59 -88.17
N LEU A 256 44.33 66.22 -87.12
CA LEU A 256 44.18 67.68 -87.06
C LEU A 256 45.53 68.39 -87.05
N LEU A 257 46.51 67.88 -86.28
CA LEU A 257 47.88 68.39 -86.27
C LEU A 257 48.53 68.28 -87.66
N SER A 258 48.41 67.12 -88.33
CA SER A 258 48.94 66.95 -89.69
C SER A 258 48.25 67.84 -90.73
N ARG A 259 46.92 68.05 -90.64
CA ARG A 259 46.22 68.98 -91.56
C ARG A 259 46.61 70.45 -91.31
N GLY A 260 46.99 70.80 -90.09
CA GLY A 260 47.63 72.09 -89.79
C GLY A 260 48.92 72.30 -90.57
N THR A 261 49.69 71.24 -90.86
CA THR A 261 50.96 71.34 -91.60
C THR A 261 50.82 71.46 -93.12
N THR A 262 49.67 71.08 -93.70
CA THR A 262 49.40 71.23 -95.15
C THR A 262 48.82 72.60 -95.54
N ASN A 263 48.47 73.44 -94.57
CA ASN A 263 47.96 74.80 -94.79
C ASN A 263 49.12 75.83 -94.92
N SER A 264 50.12 75.54 -95.75
CA SER A 264 51.19 76.51 -96.10
C SER A 264 50.60 77.79 -96.73
N ASP A 265 49.46 77.67 -97.42
CA ASP A 265 48.67 78.76 -97.98
C ASP A 265 48.16 79.77 -96.94
N GLY A 266 47.98 79.34 -95.67
CA GLY A 266 47.48 80.22 -94.62
C GLY A 266 48.52 81.25 -94.18
N LEU A 267 49.78 80.80 -94.05
CA LEU A 267 50.90 81.67 -93.69
C LEU A 267 51.26 82.63 -94.84
N GLU A 268 51.15 82.16 -96.08
CA GLU A 268 51.44 82.98 -97.27
C GLU A 268 50.39 84.08 -97.46
N ARG A 269 49.10 83.77 -97.25
CA ARG A 269 48.02 84.78 -97.27
C ARG A 269 48.11 85.78 -96.13
N ASP A 270 48.50 85.36 -94.92
CA ASP A 270 48.69 86.28 -93.79
C ASP A 270 49.85 87.25 -94.03
N LEU A 271 50.95 86.77 -94.62
CA LEU A 271 52.07 87.62 -95.03
C LEU A 271 51.68 88.59 -96.16
N GLU A 272 50.91 88.12 -97.16
CA GLU A 272 50.42 88.97 -98.24
C GLU A 272 49.42 90.03 -97.74
N MET A 273 48.55 89.67 -96.80
CA MET A 273 47.63 90.59 -96.14
C MET A 273 48.36 91.65 -95.32
N GLN A 274 49.42 91.30 -94.58
CA GLN A 274 50.27 92.29 -93.92
C GLN A 274 50.97 93.21 -94.94
N ARG A 275 51.49 92.67 -96.05
CA ARG A 275 52.14 93.45 -97.10
C ARG A 275 51.17 94.47 -97.73
N LEU A 276 49.95 94.03 -98.03
CA LEU A 276 48.86 94.89 -98.54
C LEU A 276 48.45 95.95 -97.52
N LYS A 277 48.37 95.60 -96.23
CA LYS A 277 48.04 96.56 -95.16
C LYS A 277 49.07 97.68 -95.07
N ILE A 278 50.37 97.33 -95.06
CA ILE A 278 51.46 98.33 -95.04
C ILE A 278 51.42 99.20 -96.31
N GLY A 279 51.18 98.59 -97.49
CA GLY A 279 51.02 99.34 -98.73
C GLY A 279 49.84 100.32 -98.71
N MET A 280 48.71 99.91 -98.12
CA MET A 280 47.53 100.75 -97.94
C MET A 280 47.79 101.92 -97.00
N GLU A 281 48.47 101.70 -95.87
CA GLU A 281 48.84 102.75 -94.93
C GLU A 281 49.76 103.80 -95.57
N SER A 282 50.71 103.37 -96.41
CA SER A 282 51.55 104.29 -97.21
C SER A 282 50.76 105.10 -98.24
N LEU A 283 49.78 104.49 -98.90
CA LEU A 283 48.92 105.19 -99.86
C LEU A 283 48.03 106.23 -99.18
N LEU A 284 47.49 105.92 -98.00
CA LEU A 284 46.72 106.86 -97.18
C LEU A 284 47.58 108.07 -96.79
N ALA A 285 48.78 107.86 -96.27
CA ALA A 285 49.68 108.96 -95.90
C ALA A 285 50.06 109.84 -97.11
N ALA A 286 50.29 109.24 -98.28
CA ALA A 286 50.58 109.99 -99.51
C ALA A 286 49.34 110.74 -100.03
N ASN A 287 48.14 110.25 -99.76
CA ASN A 287 46.91 110.94 -100.09
C ASN A 287 46.69 112.15 -99.18
N ASP A 288 46.90 111.98 -97.87
CA ASP A 288 46.84 113.07 -96.88
C ASP A 288 47.86 114.19 -97.20
N GLU A 289 49.06 113.84 -97.68
CA GLU A 289 50.06 114.81 -98.15
C GLU A 289 49.56 115.60 -99.37
N LYS A 290 48.94 114.92 -100.34
CA LYS A 290 48.37 115.56 -101.52
C LYS A 290 47.20 116.46 -101.15
N ASP A 291 46.33 116.03 -100.23
CA ASP A 291 45.23 116.84 -99.73
C ASP A 291 45.74 118.09 -99.03
N ARG A 292 46.81 117.99 -98.23
CA ARG A 292 47.46 119.16 -97.64
C ARG A 292 48.08 120.08 -98.69
N HIS A 293 48.69 119.54 -99.74
CA HIS A 293 49.16 120.33 -100.88
C HIS A 293 48.01 121.01 -101.65
N ILE A 294 46.87 120.34 -101.78
CA ILE A 294 45.66 120.92 -102.38
C ILE A 294 45.16 122.07 -101.51
N GLU A 295 45.14 121.92 -100.19
CA GLU A 295 44.77 122.98 -99.25
C GLU A 295 45.73 124.17 -99.35
N GLU A 296 47.05 123.94 -99.40
CA GLU A 296 48.07 124.97 -99.58
C GLU A 296 47.90 125.73 -100.90
N LEU A 297 47.70 125.02 -102.01
CA LEU A 297 47.43 125.63 -103.32
C LEU A 297 46.11 126.41 -103.33
N THR A 298 45.09 125.90 -102.64
CA THR A 298 43.79 126.57 -102.49
C THR A 298 43.94 127.86 -101.68
N ALA A 299 44.73 127.84 -100.60
CA ALA A 299 45.04 129.02 -99.79
C ALA A 299 45.85 130.07 -100.59
N LEU A 300 46.85 129.65 -101.36
CA LEU A 300 47.63 130.51 -102.26
C LEU A 300 46.76 131.12 -103.36
N LEU A 301 45.87 130.35 -103.98
CA LEU A 301 44.89 130.87 -104.96
C LEU A 301 43.93 131.87 -104.33
N ALA A 302 43.48 131.64 -103.09
CA ALA A 302 42.65 132.59 -102.36
C ALA A 302 43.41 133.89 -102.02
N GLN A 303 44.69 133.81 -101.65
CA GLN A 303 45.56 134.98 -101.46
C GLN A 303 45.78 135.74 -102.77
N TYR A 304 45.98 135.03 -103.88
CA TYR A 304 46.15 135.65 -105.19
C TYR A 304 44.87 136.35 -105.66
N ARG A 305 43.68 135.77 -105.43
CA ARG A 305 42.39 136.45 -105.64
C ARG A 305 42.26 137.70 -104.78
N LYS A 306 42.54 137.62 -103.48
CA LYS A 306 42.53 138.80 -102.59
C LYS A 306 43.48 139.90 -103.06
N CYS A 307 44.70 139.55 -103.48
CA CYS A 307 45.68 140.52 -103.96
C CYS A 307 45.26 141.15 -105.30
N LYS A 308 44.66 140.35 -106.20
CA LYS A 308 44.08 140.82 -107.46
C LYS A 308 42.87 141.74 -107.24
N ASP A 309 41.99 141.42 -106.30
CA ASP A 309 40.80 142.23 -105.98
C ASP A 309 41.19 143.56 -105.31
N VAL A 310 42.27 143.58 -104.51
CA VAL A 310 42.86 144.81 -103.93
C VAL A 310 43.58 145.67 -104.99
N MET A 311 44.25 145.05 -105.97
CA MET A 311 44.83 145.75 -107.12
C MET A 311 43.77 146.35 -108.06
N MET A 312 42.63 145.67 -108.24
CA MET A 312 41.49 146.18 -109.03
C MET A 312 40.75 147.35 -108.35
N LEU A 313 40.93 147.55 -107.04
CA LEU A 313 40.40 148.68 -106.26
C LEU A 313 41.38 149.87 -106.15
N SER A 314 42.54 149.79 -106.80
CA SER A 314 43.58 150.84 -106.79
C SER A 314 43.78 151.52 -108.16
N GLN A 315 42.77 151.46 -109.04
CA GLN A 315 42.79 152.09 -110.38
C GLN A 315 41.69 153.15 -110.51
#